data_AF-A0A8T4CQW3-F1
#
_entry.id   AF-A0A8T4CQW3-F1
#
_cell.length_a   1.000
_cell.length_b   1.000
_cell.length_c   1.000
_cell.angle_alpha   90.00
_cell.angle_beta   90.00
_cell.angle_gamma   90.00
#
_symmetry.space_group_name_H-M   'P 1'
#
loop_
_entity.id
_entity.type
_entity.pdbx_description
1 polymer ?
#
loop_
_entity_poly.entity_id
_entity_poly.type
_entity_poly.pdbx_seq_one_letter_code
_entity_poly.pdbx_strand_id
1 'polypeptide(L)'
;MKKLLLPLLIASAFAQAENVVFEENFEKDLSQWVGLGGEDSSAIYTSIVVDPLNPDNKVARFDKPVNIGDLFSRAKFPEGKYKISFDYLGMCGGNCGATLGLDEGKPGRKEQWLASTATGFPERLKDTKKWEHYEFDFKGKFDFHLKWEQWDSAKGSGKDAYIDNIKLVSLEVAKPDEKKEAKIVPITAGVAGPSSPQSVMYFPAWGKHTSGFNVKNLVDSGAASKFTVLEYAFGNVKDNRCVIGVDKAGEGAAGDDYWDPVPKEATLDGLEDKGDNGLFGHWNQLKQLKKKNPNLKVFISLGGWNWSKHFSDAALPANREAFVKSCIDAYIKGNVPNKEGKVVPGMAAGVFDGFDIDWEYPASPGNDGNIVRAEDTQNFTALLAEFRKQLDAVKPGLILTIAAPAATSKSEKIELEKIIPYLNWINLMAYDFTGPWSAVTGHHAILFGGAKDRVSVDGSVEDYLTRGIPSNKLVLGVPFYGYGWKVNSLENNGMYQPTQGVVKAPDGEPTLKYSYVKNLPGKVFRDDKTRAVWKLNGNDVIVYDDVQLLKEKIEFAKKKKLGGIMAWELSQDTPDAELVNTIYQNLIKK
;
A
#
# COMPACT_ATOMS: atom_id res chain seq x y z
N MET A 1 14.35 -29.57 -66.96
CA MET A 1 12.96 -29.24 -66.59
C MET A 1 12.77 -29.54 -65.11
N LYS A 2 12.14 -28.58 -64.41
CA LYS A 2 11.77 -28.52 -62.99
C LYS A 2 11.18 -29.80 -62.39
N LYS A 3 11.50 -30.07 -61.11
CA LYS A 3 10.61 -30.53 -60.01
C LYS A 3 11.49 -30.73 -58.76
N LEU A 4 11.82 -29.67 -58.03
CA LEU A 4 11.19 -29.28 -56.76
C LEU A 4 10.89 -30.48 -55.84
N LEU A 5 11.85 -30.83 -54.99
CA LEU A 5 11.63 -31.59 -53.76
C LEU A 5 11.14 -30.61 -52.69
N LEU A 6 9.86 -30.71 -52.33
CA LEU A 6 9.26 -30.01 -51.21
C LEU A 6 9.41 -30.89 -49.96
N PRO A 7 10.00 -30.42 -48.85
CA PRO A 7 9.93 -31.15 -47.59
C PRO A 7 8.53 -31.00 -46.99
N LEU A 8 7.95 -32.13 -46.61
CA LEU A 8 6.71 -32.22 -45.84
C LEU A 8 6.93 -31.55 -44.47
N LEU A 9 6.50 -30.30 -44.33
CA LEU A 9 6.38 -29.64 -43.03
C LEU A 9 5.12 -30.20 -42.36
N ILE A 10 5.34 -31.10 -41.39
CA ILE A 10 4.34 -31.47 -40.40
C ILE A 10 4.10 -30.21 -39.57
N ALA A 11 3.08 -29.43 -39.91
CA ALA A 11 2.55 -28.39 -39.05
C ALA A 11 1.86 -29.08 -37.87
N SER A 12 2.60 -29.31 -36.80
CA SER A 12 2.00 -29.52 -35.47
C SER A 12 1.27 -28.23 -35.12
N ALA A 13 -0.05 -28.24 -35.27
CA ALA A 13 -0.93 -27.20 -34.74
C ALA A 13 -0.83 -27.21 -33.22
N PHE A 14 0.07 -26.40 -32.66
CA PHE A 14 -0.02 -26.00 -31.27
C PHE A 14 -1.24 -25.08 -31.18
N ALA A 15 -2.35 -25.59 -30.64
CA ALA A 15 -3.42 -24.74 -30.16
C ALA A 15 -2.83 -23.82 -29.08
N GLN A 16 -2.59 -22.57 -29.45
CA GLN A 16 -2.12 -21.55 -28.53
C GLN A 16 -3.25 -21.32 -27.52
N ALA A 17 -2.98 -21.54 -26.23
CA ALA A 17 -3.98 -21.31 -25.19
C ALA A 17 -4.37 -19.82 -25.25
N GLU A 18 -5.67 -19.54 -25.44
CA GLU A 18 -6.19 -18.18 -25.40
C GLU A 18 -5.87 -17.53 -24.06
N ASN A 19 -5.31 -16.32 -24.08
CA ASN A 19 -5.04 -15.54 -22.87
C ASN A 19 -6.32 -14.86 -22.40
N VAL A 20 -7.19 -15.63 -21.76
CA VAL A 20 -8.47 -15.12 -21.24
C VAL A 20 -8.20 -14.24 -20.02
N VAL A 21 -8.61 -12.98 -20.10
CA VAL A 21 -8.39 -11.96 -19.05
C VAL A 21 -9.67 -11.60 -18.29
N PHE A 22 -10.84 -12.00 -18.79
CA PHE A 22 -12.12 -11.79 -18.12
C PHE A 22 -13.15 -12.79 -18.63
N GLU A 23 -13.95 -13.38 -17.73
CA GLU A 23 -15.10 -14.22 -18.04
C GLU A 23 -16.26 -13.90 -17.10
N GLU A 24 -17.47 -13.84 -17.66
CA GLU A 24 -18.72 -13.68 -16.91
C GLU A 24 -19.82 -14.48 -17.59
N ASN A 25 -20.50 -15.32 -16.82
CA ASN A 25 -21.61 -16.17 -17.28
C ASN A 25 -22.91 -15.93 -16.51
N PHE A 26 -22.94 -14.93 -15.62
CA PHE A 26 -24.14 -14.45 -14.91
C PHE A 26 -24.92 -15.52 -14.11
N GLU A 27 -24.29 -16.64 -13.75
CA GLU A 27 -24.95 -17.73 -13.02
C GLU A 27 -25.07 -17.48 -11.51
N LYS A 28 -24.21 -16.61 -10.97
CA LYS A 28 -24.06 -16.36 -9.53
C LYS A 28 -24.65 -15.02 -9.11
N ASP A 29 -23.91 -13.95 -9.36
CA ASP A 29 -24.20 -12.59 -8.93
C ASP A 29 -23.51 -11.58 -9.87
N LEU A 30 -23.69 -10.27 -9.62
CA LEU A 30 -23.02 -9.20 -10.37
C LEU A 30 -21.75 -8.70 -9.66
N SER A 31 -21.08 -9.54 -8.86
CA SER A 31 -19.92 -9.12 -8.06
C SER A 31 -18.76 -8.61 -8.90
N GLN A 32 -18.62 -9.03 -10.16
CA GLN A 32 -17.60 -8.55 -11.08
C GLN A 32 -17.91 -7.15 -11.68
N TRP A 33 -19.06 -6.58 -11.34
CA TRP A 33 -19.56 -5.33 -11.93
C TRP A 33 -19.83 -4.25 -10.87
N VAL A 34 -19.75 -3.00 -11.31
CA VAL A 34 -20.11 -1.78 -10.58
C VAL A 34 -20.97 -0.88 -11.46
N GLY A 35 -21.75 0.00 -10.82
CA GLY A 35 -22.53 1.02 -11.51
C GLY A 35 -21.71 2.22 -11.95
N LEU A 36 -22.37 3.17 -12.62
CA LEU A 36 -21.76 4.42 -13.09
C LEU A 36 -21.00 5.17 -11.98
N GLY A 37 -19.69 5.37 -12.15
CA GLY A 37 -18.87 6.09 -11.18
C GLY A 37 -18.16 5.21 -10.15
N GLY A 38 -18.20 3.89 -10.31
CA GLY A 38 -17.37 2.93 -9.57
C GLY A 38 -18.05 2.40 -8.30
N GLU A 39 -17.24 2.01 -7.32
CA GLU A 39 -17.70 1.40 -6.06
C GLU A 39 -18.52 2.36 -5.16
N ASP A 40 -18.52 3.66 -5.48
CA ASP A 40 -19.16 4.72 -4.69
C ASP A 40 -20.65 4.95 -5.06
N SER A 41 -21.50 3.92 -4.93
CA SER A 41 -22.98 4.01 -4.74
C SER A 41 -23.92 4.32 -5.92
N SER A 42 -23.54 4.11 -7.18
CA SER A 42 -24.54 4.09 -8.26
C SER A 42 -25.25 2.73 -8.36
N ALA A 43 -26.58 2.76 -8.41
CA ALA A 43 -27.39 1.57 -8.60
C ALA A 43 -27.07 0.92 -9.96
N ILE A 44 -26.87 -0.40 -9.94
CA ILE A 44 -26.90 -1.24 -11.13
C ILE A 44 -28.36 -1.53 -11.44
N TYR A 45 -28.77 -1.29 -12.67
CA TYR A 45 -30.11 -1.54 -13.20
C TYR A 45 -30.14 -2.77 -14.10
N THR A 46 -29.25 -3.71 -13.85
CA THR A 46 -29.24 -5.04 -14.43
C THR A 46 -29.54 -6.06 -13.33
N SER A 47 -30.40 -7.01 -13.63
CA SER A 47 -30.71 -8.15 -12.76
C SER A 47 -30.26 -9.44 -13.41
N ILE A 48 -29.81 -10.39 -12.59
CA ILE A 48 -29.69 -11.78 -13.01
C ILE A 48 -31.07 -12.42 -12.95
N VAL A 49 -31.52 -12.96 -14.07
CA VAL A 49 -32.82 -13.59 -14.23
C VAL A 49 -32.68 -14.94 -14.89
N VAL A 50 -33.71 -15.78 -14.77
CA VAL A 50 -33.81 -17.01 -15.58
C VAL A 50 -33.88 -16.62 -17.05
N ASP A 51 -33.11 -17.30 -17.90
CA ASP A 51 -33.11 -17.07 -19.34
C ASP A 51 -34.52 -17.34 -19.90
N PRO A 52 -35.11 -16.36 -20.63
CA PRO A 52 -36.46 -16.50 -21.17
C PRO A 52 -36.60 -17.60 -22.24
N LEU A 53 -35.50 -18.08 -22.81
CA LEU A 53 -35.48 -19.14 -23.83
C LEU A 53 -34.91 -20.46 -23.29
N ASN A 54 -34.25 -20.46 -22.14
CA ASN A 54 -33.67 -21.65 -21.51
C ASN A 54 -33.80 -21.61 -19.97
N PRO A 55 -34.85 -22.21 -19.37
CA PRO A 55 -35.09 -22.13 -17.93
C PRO A 55 -33.98 -22.67 -17.01
N ASP A 56 -33.05 -23.47 -17.55
CA ASP A 56 -31.92 -24.04 -16.81
C ASP A 56 -30.69 -23.12 -16.75
N ASN A 57 -30.74 -21.96 -17.42
CA ASN A 57 -29.67 -20.96 -17.49
C ASN A 57 -30.09 -19.64 -16.84
N LYS A 58 -29.13 -18.88 -16.31
CA LYS A 58 -29.36 -17.52 -15.83
C LYS A 58 -28.54 -16.52 -16.63
N VAL A 59 -29.10 -15.34 -16.83
CA VAL A 59 -28.53 -14.32 -17.69
C VAL A 59 -28.71 -12.93 -17.10
N ALA A 60 -27.86 -11.99 -17.52
CA ALA A 60 -28.04 -10.59 -17.18
C ALA A 60 -29.11 -9.96 -18.07
N ARG A 61 -30.08 -9.29 -17.44
CA ARG A 61 -31.14 -8.51 -18.10
C ARG A 61 -31.08 -7.06 -17.65
N PHE A 62 -31.00 -6.14 -18.61
CA PHE A 62 -31.15 -4.71 -18.34
C PHE A 62 -32.60 -4.42 -17.94
N ASP A 63 -32.83 -3.89 -16.74
CA ASP A 63 -34.17 -3.68 -16.18
C ASP A 63 -34.81 -2.37 -16.64
N LYS A 64 -34.00 -1.38 -17.02
CA LYS A 64 -34.44 -0.12 -17.59
C LYS A 64 -33.34 0.49 -18.47
N PRO A 65 -33.70 1.37 -19.41
CA PRO A 65 -32.72 2.13 -20.17
C PRO A 65 -31.98 3.16 -19.31
N VAL A 66 -30.72 3.42 -19.63
CA VAL A 66 -29.86 4.40 -18.97
C VAL A 66 -29.05 5.21 -19.99
N ASN A 67 -28.44 6.28 -19.49
CA ASN A 67 -27.54 7.13 -20.25
C ASN A 67 -26.22 7.16 -19.48
N ILE A 68 -25.11 6.78 -20.13
CA ILE A 68 -23.73 6.78 -19.56
C ILE A 68 -23.36 5.44 -18.87
N GLY A 69 -23.88 4.30 -19.28
CA GLY A 69 -23.46 2.99 -18.76
C GLY A 69 -24.26 2.49 -17.57
N ASP A 70 -24.53 1.19 -17.54
CA ASP A 70 -25.14 0.51 -16.40
C ASP A 70 -24.13 -0.38 -15.67
N LEU A 71 -23.50 -1.29 -16.41
CA LEU A 71 -22.48 -2.20 -15.89
C LEU A 71 -21.10 -1.73 -16.32
N PHE A 72 -20.19 -1.64 -15.35
CA PHE A 72 -18.76 -1.43 -15.57
C PHE A 72 -18.00 -2.56 -14.89
N SER A 73 -17.07 -3.22 -15.59
CA SER A 73 -16.27 -4.28 -14.97
C SER A 73 -15.47 -3.70 -13.80
N ARG A 74 -15.39 -4.40 -12.66
CA ARG A 74 -14.49 -4.00 -11.57
C ARG A 74 -13.03 -4.06 -11.99
N ALA A 75 -12.68 -5.10 -12.74
CA ALA A 75 -11.37 -5.23 -13.36
C ALA A 75 -11.18 -4.11 -14.39
N LYS A 76 -9.98 -3.54 -14.38
CA LYS A 76 -9.48 -2.62 -15.40
C LYS A 76 -8.48 -3.34 -16.28
N PHE A 77 -8.60 -3.18 -17.59
CA PHE A 77 -7.76 -3.82 -18.60
C PHE A 77 -6.84 -2.78 -19.23
N PRO A 78 -5.56 -3.12 -19.48
CA PRO A 78 -4.62 -2.16 -20.08
C PRO A 78 -4.96 -1.85 -21.54
N GLU A 79 -4.49 -0.71 -22.05
CA GLU A 79 -4.48 -0.43 -23.49
C GLU A 79 -3.86 -1.61 -24.27
N GLY A 80 -4.49 -2.06 -25.36
CA GLY A 80 -3.99 -3.17 -26.14
C GLY A 80 -5.00 -3.76 -27.12
N LYS A 81 -4.60 -4.84 -27.81
CA LYS A 81 -5.48 -5.61 -28.68
C LYS A 81 -6.17 -6.73 -27.91
N TYR A 82 -7.47 -6.86 -28.12
CA TYR A 82 -8.31 -7.85 -27.47
C TYR A 82 -9.29 -8.45 -28.48
N LYS A 83 -9.77 -9.64 -28.14
CA LYS A 83 -10.95 -10.27 -28.72
C LYS A 83 -12.00 -10.36 -27.62
N ILE A 84 -13.22 -9.96 -27.93
CA ILE A 84 -14.35 -10.18 -27.03
C ILE A 84 -15.34 -11.13 -27.69
N SER A 85 -15.87 -12.06 -26.90
CA SER A 85 -17.04 -12.85 -27.27
C SER A 85 -18.14 -12.72 -26.22
N PHE A 86 -19.40 -12.76 -26.65
CA PHE A 86 -20.57 -12.73 -25.77
C PHE A 86 -21.82 -13.18 -26.53
N ASP A 87 -22.83 -13.59 -25.78
CA ASP A 87 -24.16 -13.86 -26.30
C ASP A 87 -25.08 -12.68 -26.02
N TYR A 88 -25.95 -12.35 -26.98
CA TYR A 88 -26.93 -11.28 -26.86
C TYR A 88 -28.32 -11.74 -27.31
N LEU A 89 -29.35 -11.33 -26.57
CA LEU A 89 -30.75 -11.55 -26.91
C LEU A 89 -31.55 -10.24 -26.80
N GLY A 90 -32.12 -9.79 -27.93
CA GLY A 90 -33.01 -8.64 -28.01
C GLY A 90 -34.45 -9.03 -28.36
N MET A 91 -35.42 -8.58 -27.55
CA MET A 91 -36.84 -8.97 -27.62
C MET A 91 -37.79 -7.88 -28.14
N CYS A 92 -37.36 -6.61 -28.19
CA CYS A 92 -38.17 -5.43 -28.54
C CYS A 92 -38.53 -5.31 -30.05
N GLY A 93 -38.07 -6.23 -30.91
CA GLY A 93 -38.37 -6.23 -32.34
C GLY A 93 -37.57 -5.23 -33.19
N GLY A 94 -36.57 -4.55 -32.61
CA GLY A 94 -35.58 -3.76 -33.32
C GLY A 94 -35.07 -2.56 -32.52
N ASN A 95 -33.76 -2.39 -32.46
CA ASN A 95 -33.02 -1.41 -31.65
C ASN A 95 -33.38 -1.47 -30.16
N CYS A 96 -33.08 -2.58 -29.46
CA CYS A 96 -33.38 -2.69 -28.03
C CYS A 96 -32.48 -1.84 -27.14
N GLY A 97 -31.41 -1.28 -27.69
CA GLY A 97 -30.52 -0.33 -27.02
C GLY A 97 -29.28 -0.94 -26.41
N ALA A 98 -29.10 -2.26 -26.49
CA ALA A 98 -27.91 -2.91 -25.96
C ALA A 98 -26.67 -2.34 -26.64
N THR A 99 -25.75 -1.84 -25.82
CA THR A 99 -24.54 -1.14 -26.26
C THR A 99 -23.36 -1.56 -25.39
N LEU A 100 -22.28 -1.97 -26.05
CA LEU A 100 -21.00 -2.35 -25.45
C LEU A 100 -19.97 -1.26 -25.76
N GLY A 101 -19.20 -0.87 -24.74
CA GLY A 101 -18.10 0.07 -24.87
C GLY A 101 -16.99 -0.14 -23.85
N LEU A 102 -16.04 0.79 -23.88
CA LEU A 102 -14.86 0.87 -23.02
C LEU A 102 -14.88 2.23 -22.32
N ASP A 103 -14.55 2.27 -21.03
CA ASP A 103 -14.52 3.50 -20.21
C ASP A 103 -13.23 3.58 -19.37
N GLU A 104 -12.55 4.73 -19.39
CA GLU A 104 -11.27 4.94 -18.66
C GLU A 104 -11.43 5.04 -17.12
N GLY A 105 -12.65 5.30 -16.62
CA GLY A 105 -12.95 5.58 -15.21
C GLY A 105 -12.74 7.06 -14.82
N LYS A 106 -13.28 7.48 -13.67
CA LYS A 106 -13.10 8.88 -13.18
C LYS A 106 -11.63 9.14 -12.79
N PRO A 107 -11.09 10.35 -13.03
CA PRO A 107 -11.77 11.60 -13.43
C PRO A 107 -11.88 11.84 -14.96
N GLY A 108 -11.29 10.98 -15.81
CA GLY A 108 -11.28 11.14 -17.27
C GLY A 108 -12.28 10.21 -17.95
N ARG A 109 -13.40 10.72 -18.44
CA ARG A 109 -14.39 9.90 -19.17
C ARG A 109 -14.02 9.73 -20.65
N LYS A 110 -12.87 9.11 -20.94
CA LYS A 110 -12.64 8.64 -22.31
C LYS A 110 -13.51 7.41 -22.55
N GLU A 111 -14.29 7.47 -23.62
CA GLU A 111 -15.19 6.38 -24.01
C GLU A 111 -14.84 5.89 -25.42
N GLN A 112 -14.97 4.59 -25.63
CA GLN A 112 -14.85 3.97 -26.95
C GLN A 112 -15.95 2.92 -27.11
N TRP A 113 -16.87 3.14 -28.05
CA TRP A 113 -17.97 2.22 -28.33
C TRP A 113 -17.55 1.12 -29.29
N LEU A 114 -17.99 -0.11 -29.03
CA LEU A 114 -17.63 -1.30 -29.80
C LEU A 114 -18.81 -1.88 -30.56
N ALA A 115 -19.95 -2.08 -29.90
CA ALA A 115 -21.12 -2.70 -30.51
C ALA A 115 -22.41 -2.06 -30.03
N SER A 116 -23.43 -1.99 -30.89
CA SER A 116 -24.77 -1.57 -30.48
C SER A 116 -25.86 -2.13 -31.37
N THR A 117 -27.10 -2.19 -30.87
CA THR A 117 -28.30 -2.33 -31.70
C THR A 117 -28.64 -1.04 -32.45
N ALA A 118 -27.98 0.09 -32.17
CA ALA A 118 -28.11 1.35 -32.90
C ALA A 118 -27.17 1.41 -34.11
N THR A 119 -27.48 2.26 -35.10
CA THR A 119 -26.67 2.37 -36.33
C THR A 119 -25.45 3.25 -36.09
N GLY A 120 -24.35 3.02 -36.80
CA GLY A 120 -23.14 3.86 -36.71
C GLY A 120 -22.11 3.42 -35.67
N PHE A 121 -22.30 2.23 -35.08
CA PHE A 121 -21.32 1.58 -34.20
C PHE A 121 -20.45 0.62 -35.01
N PRO A 122 -19.22 0.30 -34.56
CA PRO A 122 -18.34 -0.62 -35.27
C PRO A 122 -19.00 -1.97 -35.55
N GLU A 123 -19.61 -2.56 -34.53
CA GLU A 123 -20.35 -3.82 -34.65
C GLU A 123 -21.85 -3.65 -34.41
N ARG A 124 -22.64 -4.37 -35.19
CA ARG A 124 -24.10 -4.26 -35.18
C ARG A 124 -24.76 -5.45 -34.51
N LEU A 125 -25.35 -5.22 -33.35
CA LEU A 125 -26.19 -6.19 -32.65
C LEU A 125 -27.58 -6.28 -33.31
N LYS A 126 -28.20 -7.46 -33.25
CA LYS A 126 -29.46 -7.79 -33.91
C LYS A 126 -30.50 -8.25 -32.90
N ASP A 127 -31.69 -7.68 -33.00
CA ASP A 127 -32.83 -8.03 -32.15
C ASP A 127 -33.69 -9.12 -32.82
N THR A 128 -33.14 -10.33 -32.93
CA THR A 128 -33.77 -11.44 -33.68
C THR A 128 -34.77 -12.26 -32.84
N LYS A 129 -34.91 -11.94 -31.55
CA LYS A 129 -35.61 -12.76 -30.54
C LYS A 129 -35.02 -14.16 -30.38
N LYS A 130 -33.74 -14.33 -30.72
CA LYS A 130 -32.93 -15.52 -30.47
C LYS A 130 -31.61 -15.07 -29.84
N TRP A 131 -30.97 -15.97 -29.12
CA TRP A 131 -29.58 -15.77 -28.71
C TRP A 131 -28.68 -15.75 -29.94
N GLU A 132 -27.92 -14.68 -30.06
CA GLU A 132 -26.93 -14.48 -31.12
C GLU A 132 -25.56 -14.37 -30.45
N HIS A 133 -24.60 -15.15 -30.94
CA HIS A 133 -23.22 -15.09 -30.49
C HIS A 133 -22.44 -14.05 -31.29
N TYR A 134 -21.70 -13.20 -30.59
CA TYR A 134 -20.82 -12.20 -31.18
C TYR A 134 -19.39 -12.49 -30.74
N GLU A 135 -18.46 -12.45 -31.69
CA GLU A 135 -17.02 -12.49 -31.44
C GLU A 135 -16.32 -11.55 -32.41
N PHE A 136 -15.51 -10.64 -31.89
CA PHE A 136 -14.72 -9.74 -32.73
C PHE A 136 -13.50 -9.16 -31.99
N ASP A 137 -12.53 -8.71 -32.77
CA ASP A 137 -11.30 -8.09 -32.29
C ASP A 137 -11.48 -6.57 -32.16
N PHE A 138 -10.87 -5.98 -31.15
CA PHE A 138 -10.79 -4.52 -31.00
C PHE A 138 -9.45 -4.10 -30.40
N LYS A 139 -9.12 -2.82 -30.58
CA LYS A 139 -8.00 -2.17 -29.88
C LYS A 139 -8.56 -1.21 -28.83
N GLY A 140 -8.32 -1.48 -27.55
CA GLY A 140 -8.50 -0.48 -26.49
C GLY A 140 -7.46 0.61 -26.67
N LYS A 141 -7.86 1.88 -26.65
CA LYS A 141 -7.00 3.05 -26.90
C LYS A 141 -6.50 3.75 -25.62
N PHE A 142 -6.85 3.18 -24.47
CA PHE A 142 -6.53 3.62 -23.12
C PHE A 142 -6.83 2.44 -22.18
N ASP A 143 -6.35 2.48 -20.94
CA ASP A 143 -6.75 1.50 -19.92
C ASP A 143 -8.24 1.63 -19.63
N PHE A 144 -8.98 0.53 -19.68
CA PHE A 144 -10.44 0.56 -19.73
C PHE A 144 -11.12 -0.44 -18.81
N HIS A 145 -12.33 -0.09 -18.39
CA HIS A 145 -13.36 -1.01 -17.91
C HIS A 145 -14.26 -1.39 -19.09
N LEU A 146 -14.74 -2.64 -19.13
CA LEU A 146 -15.84 -3.02 -20.03
C LEU A 146 -17.11 -2.34 -19.53
N LYS A 147 -17.83 -1.70 -20.45
CA LYS A 147 -19.06 -0.95 -20.17
C LYS A 147 -20.21 -1.54 -20.97
N TRP A 148 -21.34 -1.80 -20.29
CA TRP A 148 -22.59 -2.19 -20.94
C TRP A 148 -23.73 -1.28 -20.52
N GLU A 149 -24.63 -1.02 -21.45
CA GLU A 149 -25.92 -0.37 -21.16
C GLU A 149 -27.02 -0.83 -22.10
N GLN A 150 -28.25 -0.62 -21.65
CA GLN A 150 -29.37 -0.42 -22.55
C GLN A 150 -29.58 1.08 -22.73
N TRP A 151 -29.29 1.60 -23.92
CA TRP A 151 -29.30 3.03 -24.20
C TRP A 151 -30.71 3.62 -24.24
N ASP A 152 -30.93 4.71 -23.50
CA ASP A 152 -32.23 5.39 -23.31
C ASP A 152 -32.91 5.92 -24.57
N SER A 153 -32.15 6.19 -25.62
CA SER A 153 -32.64 6.71 -26.90
C SER A 153 -33.06 5.61 -27.87
N ALA A 154 -32.99 4.35 -27.45
CA ALA A 154 -33.40 3.19 -28.23
C ALA A 154 -34.91 2.91 -28.14
N LYS A 155 -35.40 1.91 -28.90
CA LYS A 155 -36.81 1.52 -28.87
C LYS A 155 -37.16 0.61 -27.69
N GLY A 156 -36.16 -0.04 -27.11
CA GLY A 156 -36.34 -0.91 -25.95
C GLY A 156 -36.74 -0.12 -24.71
N SER A 157 -37.61 -0.69 -23.89
CA SER A 157 -38.18 -0.03 -22.70
C SER A 157 -37.62 -0.57 -21.38
N GLY A 158 -36.62 -1.46 -21.46
CA GLY A 158 -36.15 -2.26 -20.34
C GLY A 158 -36.77 -3.66 -20.34
N LYS A 159 -36.05 -4.62 -19.78
CA LYS A 159 -36.43 -6.04 -19.66
C LYS A 159 -36.58 -6.78 -20.98
N ASP A 160 -36.00 -6.24 -22.05
CA ASP A 160 -36.09 -6.73 -23.42
C ASP A 160 -34.70 -6.87 -24.08
N ALA A 161 -33.63 -6.66 -23.33
CA ALA A 161 -32.25 -6.88 -23.74
C ALA A 161 -31.50 -7.69 -22.67
N TYR A 162 -30.80 -8.73 -23.13
CA TYR A 162 -30.13 -9.71 -22.28
C TYR A 162 -28.72 -9.98 -22.82
N ILE A 163 -27.77 -10.24 -21.93
CA ILE A 163 -26.39 -10.60 -22.25
C ILE A 163 -25.95 -11.80 -21.43
N ASP A 164 -25.10 -12.64 -22.03
CA ASP A 164 -24.52 -13.81 -21.38
C ASP A 164 -23.13 -14.16 -21.94
N ASN A 165 -22.41 -15.05 -21.27
CA ASN A 165 -21.17 -15.70 -21.73
C ASN A 165 -20.10 -14.72 -22.24
N ILE A 166 -19.88 -13.63 -21.50
CA ILE A 166 -18.85 -12.65 -21.84
C ILE A 166 -17.49 -13.27 -21.60
N LYS A 167 -16.61 -13.18 -22.59
CA LYS A 167 -15.22 -13.58 -22.51
C LYS A 167 -14.36 -12.53 -23.20
N LEU A 168 -13.31 -12.08 -22.53
CA LEU A 168 -12.31 -11.17 -23.07
C LEU A 168 -10.97 -11.89 -23.14
N VAL A 169 -10.36 -11.90 -24.32
CA VAL A 169 -9.06 -12.51 -24.60
C VAL A 169 -8.09 -11.42 -25.02
N SER A 170 -6.92 -11.36 -24.39
CA SER A 170 -5.84 -10.48 -24.87
C SER A 170 -5.19 -11.09 -26.12
N LEU A 171 -5.12 -10.30 -27.20
CA LEU A 171 -4.49 -10.67 -28.48
C LEU A 171 -3.07 -10.16 -28.61
N GLU A 172 -2.56 -9.45 -27.59
CA GLU A 172 -1.15 -9.15 -27.54
C GLU A 172 -0.37 -10.46 -27.52
N VAL A 173 0.64 -10.56 -28.39
CA VAL A 173 1.46 -11.76 -28.47
C VAL A 173 2.06 -11.98 -27.10
N ALA A 174 1.62 -13.04 -26.42
CA ALA A 174 2.28 -13.53 -25.23
C ALA A 174 3.76 -13.68 -25.59
N LYS A 175 4.61 -12.83 -25.02
CA LYS A 175 6.04 -13.16 -24.93
C LYS A 175 6.08 -14.56 -24.31
N PRO A 176 6.82 -15.52 -24.88
CA PRO A 176 6.87 -16.85 -24.31
C PRO A 176 7.53 -16.74 -22.93
N ASP A 177 6.70 -16.64 -21.90
CA ASP A 177 6.86 -17.26 -20.59
C ASP A 177 5.63 -16.98 -19.70
N GLU A 178 5.20 -18.05 -19.01
CA GLU A 178 4.31 -18.07 -17.84
C GLU A 178 2.79 -18.12 -18.06
N LYS A 179 2.30 -19.32 -18.42
CA LYS A 179 1.24 -19.89 -17.57
C LYS A 179 1.83 -20.10 -16.18
N LYS A 180 1.47 -19.23 -15.24
CA LYS A 180 1.64 -19.49 -13.81
C LYS A 180 0.27 -19.86 -13.22
N GLU A 181 0.03 -21.15 -13.04
CA GLU A 181 -0.34 -21.57 -11.67
C GLU A 181 0.66 -20.88 -10.74
N ALA A 182 0.25 -20.37 -9.58
CA ALA A 182 1.13 -19.68 -8.64
C ALA A 182 2.31 -20.58 -8.22
N LYS A 183 3.35 -20.62 -9.07
CA LYS A 183 4.69 -20.99 -8.69
C LYS A 183 5.15 -19.80 -7.87
N ILE A 184 5.10 -19.98 -6.55
CA ILE A 184 6.07 -19.37 -5.67
C ILE A 184 7.43 -19.76 -6.25
N VAL A 185 7.99 -18.90 -7.08
CA VAL A 185 9.42 -18.94 -7.39
C VAL A 185 10.04 -18.38 -6.12
N PRO A 186 10.70 -19.20 -5.28
CA PRO A 186 11.46 -18.63 -4.20
C PRO A 186 12.48 -17.69 -4.86
N ILE A 187 12.56 -16.45 -4.41
CA ILE A 187 13.68 -15.58 -4.74
C ILE A 187 14.91 -16.25 -4.12
N THR A 188 15.56 -17.14 -4.89
CA THR A 188 16.80 -17.81 -4.49
C THR A 188 18.03 -16.97 -4.81
N ALA A 189 17.85 -15.87 -5.54
CA ALA A 189 18.88 -14.89 -5.84
C ALA A 189 18.45 -13.51 -5.30
N GLY A 190 18.88 -13.18 -4.09
CA GLY A 190 18.57 -11.93 -3.41
C GLY A 190 18.98 -12.00 -1.93
N VAL A 191 18.96 -10.87 -1.23
CA VAL A 191 19.24 -10.82 0.21
C VAL A 191 18.25 -11.75 0.93
N ALA A 192 18.72 -12.56 1.88
CA ALA A 192 17.82 -13.43 2.63
C ALA A 192 16.86 -12.61 3.50
N GLY A 193 15.60 -13.05 3.59
CA GLY A 193 14.66 -12.52 4.57
C GLY A 193 15.08 -12.87 6.01
N PRO A 194 14.47 -12.23 7.02
CA PRO A 194 14.73 -12.57 8.41
C PRO A 194 14.39 -14.05 8.70
N SER A 195 15.27 -14.71 9.47
CA SER A 195 15.11 -16.11 9.89
C SER A 195 14.29 -16.25 11.18
N SER A 196 14.03 -15.15 11.86
CA SER A 196 13.17 -15.03 13.03
C SER A 196 12.27 -13.80 12.90
N PRO A 197 11.07 -13.81 13.51
CA PRO A 197 10.20 -12.63 13.51
C PRO A 197 10.94 -11.37 13.96
N GLN A 198 10.75 -10.27 13.25
CA GLN A 198 11.25 -8.96 13.61
C GLN A 198 10.21 -8.21 14.44
N SER A 199 10.69 -7.43 15.40
CA SER A 199 9.93 -6.44 16.13
C SER A 199 10.62 -5.10 15.86
N VAL A 200 10.06 -4.33 14.94
CA VAL A 200 10.62 -3.08 14.44
C VAL A 200 9.89 -1.90 15.10
N MET A 201 10.63 -0.94 15.63
CA MET A 201 10.07 0.16 16.41
C MET A 201 10.59 1.50 15.91
N TYR A 202 9.70 2.36 15.42
CA TYR A 202 10.08 3.72 15.06
C TYR A 202 10.31 4.58 16.32
N PHE A 203 11.49 5.19 16.39
CA PHE A 203 11.86 6.18 17.40
C PHE A 203 11.77 7.59 16.78
N PRO A 204 10.88 8.47 17.27
CA PRO A 204 10.77 9.82 16.75
C PRO A 204 11.93 10.70 17.25
N ALA A 205 12.76 11.24 16.36
CA ALA A 205 13.83 12.17 16.71
C ALA A 205 13.30 13.43 17.43
N TRP A 206 12.05 13.82 17.14
CA TRP A 206 11.36 14.94 17.79
C TRP A 206 10.66 14.55 19.10
N GLY A 207 10.72 13.28 19.52
CA GLY A 207 9.99 12.75 20.68
C GLY A 207 10.25 13.54 21.96
N LYS A 208 11.49 13.99 22.18
CA LYS A 208 11.84 14.76 23.37
C LYS A 208 11.09 16.10 23.47
N HIS A 209 10.72 16.71 22.34
CA HIS A 209 10.01 17.99 22.33
C HIS A 209 8.49 17.82 22.42
N THR A 210 7.97 16.73 21.87
CA THR A 210 6.51 16.49 21.76
C THR A 210 5.93 15.65 22.90
N SER A 211 6.77 14.88 23.58
CA SER A 211 6.35 13.96 24.64
C SER A 211 7.37 13.77 25.75
N GLY A 212 8.52 14.46 25.70
CA GLY A 212 9.63 14.21 26.62
C GLY A 212 10.27 12.83 26.40
N PHE A 213 10.02 12.19 25.25
CA PHE A 213 10.48 10.84 24.96
C PHE A 213 11.92 10.84 24.43
N ASN A 214 12.82 10.28 25.22
CA ASN A 214 14.25 10.13 24.98
C ASN A 214 14.61 8.63 24.86
N VAL A 215 15.82 8.34 24.38
CA VAL A 215 16.35 6.96 24.30
C VAL A 215 16.30 6.26 25.67
N LYS A 216 16.49 7.01 26.77
CA LYS A 216 16.37 6.50 28.14
C LYS A 216 15.01 5.89 28.47
N ASN A 217 13.91 6.41 27.90
CA ASN A 217 12.58 5.86 28.15
C ASN A 217 12.45 4.39 27.72
N LEU A 218 13.26 3.95 26.74
CA LEU A 218 13.31 2.54 26.34
C LEU A 218 13.92 1.65 27.44
N VAL A 219 14.87 2.17 28.20
CA VAL A 219 15.47 1.44 29.34
C VAL A 219 14.54 1.49 30.53
N ASP A 220 13.99 2.66 30.85
CA ASP A 220 13.15 2.86 32.05
C ASP A 220 11.84 2.05 31.98
N SER A 221 11.23 1.97 30.80
CA SER A 221 10.06 1.11 30.55
C SER A 221 10.40 -0.38 30.44
N GLY A 222 11.69 -0.70 30.33
CA GLY A 222 12.16 -2.05 30.01
C GLY A 222 11.85 -2.51 28.58
N ALA A 223 11.52 -1.60 27.65
CA ALA A 223 11.29 -1.90 26.24
C ALA A 223 12.57 -2.29 25.48
N ALA A 224 13.73 -1.77 25.89
CA ALA A 224 15.00 -1.86 25.15
C ALA A 224 15.44 -3.29 24.78
N SER A 225 15.04 -4.30 25.54
CA SER A 225 15.37 -5.71 25.31
C SER A 225 14.24 -6.52 24.64
N LYS A 226 13.15 -5.85 24.24
CA LYS A 226 11.89 -6.47 23.80
C LYS A 226 11.59 -6.31 22.31
N PHE A 227 12.45 -5.60 21.57
CA PHE A 227 12.37 -5.45 20.13
C PHE A 227 13.71 -5.76 19.46
N THR A 228 13.69 -6.04 18.16
CA THR A 228 14.89 -6.46 17.40
C THR A 228 15.53 -5.31 16.64
N VAL A 229 14.71 -4.34 16.21
CA VAL A 229 15.12 -3.20 15.40
C VAL A 229 14.52 -1.91 15.94
N LEU A 230 15.32 -0.85 15.97
CA LEU A 230 14.88 0.53 16.18
C LEU A 230 15.15 1.35 14.93
N GLU A 231 14.12 1.96 14.37
CA GLU A 231 14.21 2.83 13.19
C GLU A 231 14.17 4.28 13.65
N TYR A 232 15.30 5.00 13.50
CA TYR A 232 15.41 6.40 13.86
C TYR A 232 14.73 7.27 12.80
N ALA A 233 13.60 7.88 13.15
CA ALA A 233 12.81 8.76 12.29
C ALA A 233 13.20 10.22 12.53
N PHE A 234 13.75 10.96 11.57
CA PHE A 234 14.14 10.55 10.22
C PHE A 234 15.47 11.21 9.85
N GLY A 235 16.06 10.76 8.74
CA GLY A 235 17.06 11.52 7.99
C GLY A 235 16.40 12.20 6.79
N ASN A 236 16.69 13.49 6.58
CA ASN A 236 16.15 14.24 5.46
C ASN A 236 16.97 14.00 4.17
N VAL A 237 16.30 14.10 3.01
CA VAL A 237 16.89 14.05 1.68
C VAL A 237 16.68 15.40 1.02
N LYS A 238 17.78 16.04 0.61
CA LYS A 238 17.75 17.35 -0.06
C LYS A 238 19.00 17.52 -0.91
N ASP A 239 18.89 18.26 -2.01
CA ASP A 239 20.01 18.58 -2.90
C ASP A 239 20.78 17.32 -3.36
N ASN A 240 20.02 16.24 -3.63
CA ASN A 240 20.52 14.92 -4.03
C ASN A 240 21.47 14.27 -3.01
N ARG A 241 21.29 14.57 -1.72
CA ARG A 241 22.14 14.09 -0.62
C ARG A 241 21.32 13.82 0.64
N CYS A 242 21.86 13.00 1.53
CA CYS A 242 21.38 12.97 2.91
C CYS A 242 21.79 14.27 3.63
N VAL A 243 20.85 14.94 4.30
CA VAL A 243 21.10 16.15 5.09
C VAL A 243 21.74 15.77 6.42
N ILE A 244 22.90 16.34 6.71
CA ILE A 244 23.70 16.08 7.92
C ILE A 244 24.38 17.37 8.35
N GLY A 245 24.51 17.57 9.67
CA GLY A 245 25.18 18.76 10.23
C GLY A 245 24.39 20.04 9.95
N VAL A 246 23.07 19.92 9.90
CA VAL A 246 22.12 21.04 9.82
C VAL A 246 21.22 20.95 11.03
N ASP A 247 21.18 22.03 11.81
CA ASP A 247 20.26 22.19 12.93
C ASP A 247 19.30 23.33 12.62
N LYS A 248 18.23 22.98 11.89
CA LYS A 248 17.25 23.93 11.38
C LYS A 248 15.92 23.23 11.20
N ALA A 249 14.88 23.74 11.86
CA ALA A 249 13.53 23.22 11.77
C ALA A 249 13.08 23.02 10.31
N GLY A 250 12.55 21.83 10.02
CA GLY A 250 12.13 21.42 8.68
C GLY A 250 13.25 20.94 7.76
N GLU A 251 14.53 21.09 8.13
CA GLU A 251 15.69 20.67 7.33
C GLU A 251 16.54 19.60 8.01
N GLY A 252 16.84 19.75 9.30
CA GLY A 252 17.62 18.79 10.08
C GLY A 252 17.65 19.17 11.57
N ALA A 253 18.04 18.23 12.43
CA ALA A 253 18.07 18.40 13.88
C ALA A 253 19.42 18.00 14.47
N ALA A 254 20.52 18.41 13.83
CA ALA A 254 21.87 17.98 14.21
C ALA A 254 22.19 18.24 15.69
N GLY A 255 21.61 19.29 16.30
CA GLY A 255 21.66 19.55 17.74
C GLY A 255 21.24 18.33 18.55
N ASP A 256 20.02 17.86 18.30
CA ASP A 256 19.39 16.74 18.99
C ASP A 256 19.97 15.38 18.59
N ASP A 257 20.30 15.25 17.31
CA ASP A 257 20.81 14.01 16.73
C ASP A 257 22.17 13.66 17.34
N TYR A 258 23.13 14.59 17.32
CA TYR A 258 24.50 14.27 17.73
C TYR A 258 25.43 15.42 18.14
N TRP A 259 25.03 16.69 18.05
CA TRP A 259 25.90 17.83 18.41
C TRP A 259 25.83 18.21 19.88
N ASP A 260 24.64 18.17 20.48
CA ASP A 260 24.41 18.66 21.83
C ASP A 260 24.38 17.52 22.86
N PRO A 261 25.01 17.72 24.04
CA PRO A 261 24.91 16.77 25.14
C PRO A 261 23.46 16.64 25.60
N VAL A 262 23.05 15.42 25.93
CA VAL A 262 21.75 15.16 26.56
C VAL A 262 21.85 15.46 28.07
N PRO A 263 20.83 16.07 28.71
CA PRO A 263 20.82 16.26 30.16
C PRO A 263 21.00 14.94 30.92
N LYS A 264 21.70 14.96 32.07
CA LYS A 264 22.05 13.76 32.85
C LYS A 264 20.84 12.88 33.20
N GLU A 265 19.67 13.48 33.42
CA GLU A 265 18.42 12.78 33.73
C GLU A 265 17.86 12.01 32.54
N ALA A 266 18.29 12.33 31.32
CA ALA A 266 17.88 11.72 30.07
C ALA A 266 18.97 10.82 29.43
N THR A 267 20.15 10.68 30.05
CA THR A 267 21.18 9.72 29.62
C THR A 267 20.90 8.30 30.11
N LEU A 268 21.38 7.30 29.38
CA LEU A 268 21.13 5.88 29.70
C LEU A 268 21.73 5.40 31.02
N ASP A 269 22.74 6.09 31.54
CA ASP A 269 23.45 5.75 32.77
C ASP A 269 23.19 6.76 33.91
N GLY A 270 22.41 7.82 33.65
CA GLY A 270 22.13 8.87 34.63
C GLY A 270 23.33 9.79 34.90
N LEU A 271 24.39 9.69 34.10
CA LEU A 271 25.60 10.50 34.21
C LEU A 271 25.59 11.64 33.19
N GLU A 272 26.48 12.60 33.40
CA GLU A 272 26.74 13.66 32.42
C GLU A 272 27.13 13.07 31.05
N ASP A 273 26.51 13.55 29.97
CA ASP A 273 26.87 13.16 28.61
C ASP A 273 28.20 13.81 28.20
N LYS A 274 29.30 13.08 28.42
CA LYS A 274 30.65 13.51 28.02
C LYS A 274 30.93 13.25 26.53
N GLY A 275 29.96 12.70 25.80
CA GLY A 275 30.09 12.31 24.41
C GLY A 275 31.01 11.11 24.17
N ASP A 276 31.12 10.70 22.91
CA ASP A 276 32.04 9.67 22.42
C ASP A 276 32.77 10.20 21.18
N ASN A 277 34.01 10.67 21.35
CA ASN A 277 34.79 11.33 20.28
C ASN A 277 34.05 12.51 19.61
N GLY A 278 33.33 13.31 20.40
CA GLY A 278 32.54 14.44 19.90
C GLY A 278 31.12 14.08 19.44
N LEU A 279 30.72 12.80 19.52
CA LEU A 279 29.35 12.35 19.32
C LEU A 279 28.53 12.53 20.60
N PHE A 280 27.45 13.29 20.55
CA PHE A 280 26.49 13.49 21.64
C PHE A 280 25.08 13.06 21.20
N GLY A 281 24.03 13.67 21.76
CA GLY A 281 22.65 13.55 21.33
C GLY A 281 22.08 12.13 21.37
N HIS A 282 20.98 11.94 20.66
CA HIS A 282 20.35 10.63 20.53
C HIS A 282 21.31 9.57 19.97
N TRP A 283 22.19 9.93 19.05
CA TRP A 283 23.09 8.97 18.39
C TRP A 283 24.11 8.39 19.37
N ASN A 284 24.66 9.19 20.29
CA ASN A 284 25.50 8.67 21.37
C ASN A 284 24.70 7.73 22.29
N GLN A 285 23.49 8.14 22.69
CA GLN A 285 22.63 7.32 23.55
C GLN A 285 22.24 5.99 22.87
N LEU A 286 21.97 5.99 21.56
CA LEU A 286 21.72 4.77 20.77
C LEU A 286 22.95 3.86 20.71
N LYS A 287 24.15 4.43 20.54
CA LYS A 287 25.40 3.68 20.57
C LYS A 287 25.59 2.99 21.94
N GLN A 288 25.25 3.66 23.03
CA GLN A 288 25.26 3.08 24.37
C GLN A 288 24.16 2.02 24.55
N LEU A 289 22.96 2.24 23.99
CA LEU A 289 21.85 1.28 24.03
C LEU A 289 22.25 -0.05 23.38
N LYS A 290 22.89 0.01 22.21
CA LYS A 290 23.42 -1.16 21.50
C LYS A 290 24.50 -1.90 22.30
N LYS A 291 25.35 -1.19 23.05
CA LYS A 291 26.33 -1.84 23.95
C LYS A 291 25.63 -2.66 25.04
N LYS A 292 24.49 -2.17 25.57
CA LYS A 292 23.67 -2.91 26.55
C LYS A 292 22.82 -4.02 25.91
N ASN A 293 22.47 -3.89 24.63
CA ASN A 293 21.61 -4.82 23.89
C ASN A 293 22.29 -5.24 22.57
N PRO A 294 23.26 -6.17 22.59
CA PRO A 294 24.12 -6.46 21.44
C PRO A 294 23.39 -7.03 20.21
N ASN A 295 22.18 -7.54 20.40
CA ASN A 295 21.33 -8.04 19.31
C ASN A 295 20.47 -6.95 18.67
N LEU A 296 20.33 -5.78 19.31
CA LEU A 296 19.56 -4.66 18.78
C LEU A 296 20.23 -4.11 17.53
N LYS A 297 19.43 -3.93 16.48
CA LYS A 297 19.81 -3.18 15.30
C LYS A 297 19.18 -1.80 15.31
N VAL A 298 19.92 -0.81 14.83
CA VAL A 298 19.44 0.57 14.69
C VAL A 298 19.56 0.97 13.23
N PHE A 299 18.47 1.38 12.60
CA PHE A 299 18.47 1.89 11.23
C PHE A 299 18.19 3.38 11.23
N ILE A 300 18.69 4.07 10.22
CA ILE A 300 18.19 5.41 9.89
C ILE A 300 17.07 5.23 8.88
N SER A 301 15.88 5.75 9.18
CA SER A 301 14.80 5.85 8.21
C SER A 301 14.93 7.18 7.47
N LEU A 302 15.07 7.12 6.14
CA LEU A 302 15.22 8.30 5.29
C LEU A 302 13.86 8.71 4.75
N GLY A 303 13.50 9.99 4.92
CA GLY A 303 12.26 10.55 4.41
C GLY A 303 11.13 10.60 5.43
N GLY A 304 10.12 9.76 5.21
CA GLY A 304 8.79 9.88 5.80
C GLY A 304 7.96 10.96 5.14
N TRP A 305 6.73 11.14 5.64
CA TRP A 305 5.73 12.06 5.08
C TRP A 305 6.28 13.46 4.73
N ASN A 306 7.03 14.09 5.65
CA ASN A 306 7.47 15.47 5.48
C ASN A 306 8.76 15.65 4.66
N TRP A 307 9.61 14.62 4.56
CA TRP A 307 10.94 14.71 3.94
C TRP A 307 11.09 13.86 2.68
N SER A 308 9.97 13.43 2.11
CA SER A 308 9.94 12.67 0.85
C SER A 308 10.07 13.51 -0.43
N LYS A 309 9.97 14.86 -0.32
CA LYS A 309 9.89 15.77 -1.47
C LYS A 309 10.99 15.58 -2.51
N HIS A 310 12.22 15.36 -2.08
CA HIS A 310 13.39 15.37 -2.96
C HIS A 310 13.88 13.97 -3.36
N PHE A 311 13.20 12.89 -2.98
CA PHE A 311 13.58 11.54 -3.44
C PHE A 311 13.53 11.40 -4.95
N SER A 312 12.51 11.98 -5.61
CA SER A 312 12.37 11.90 -7.07
C SER A 312 13.59 12.47 -7.79
N ASP A 313 14.12 13.62 -7.33
CA ASP A 313 15.35 14.19 -7.89
C ASP A 313 16.58 13.33 -7.56
N ALA A 314 16.69 12.88 -6.31
CA ALA A 314 17.83 12.11 -5.82
C ALA A 314 17.94 10.72 -6.49
N ALA A 315 16.81 10.13 -6.90
CA ALA A 315 16.74 8.81 -7.52
C ALA A 315 17.10 8.82 -9.03
N LEU A 316 17.14 9.99 -9.68
CA LEU A 316 17.49 10.12 -11.09
C LEU A 316 18.89 9.52 -11.38
N PRO A 317 19.11 8.92 -12.57
CA PRO A 317 20.38 8.31 -12.93
C PRO A 317 21.61 9.21 -12.73
N ALA A 318 21.48 10.51 -12.99
CA ALA A 318 22.56 11.48 -12.84
C ALA A 318 22.94 11.76 -11.37
N ASN A 319 22.05 11.49 -10.42
CA ASN A 319 22.16 11.89 -9.02
C ASN A 319 22.35 10.70 -8.07
N ARG A 320 21.75 9.56 -8.41
CA ARG A 320 21.55 8.40 -7.54
C ARG A 320 22.83 7.89 -6.87
N GLU A 321 23.92 7.72 -7.62
CA GLU A 321 25.17 7.20 -7.06
C GLU A 321 25.76 8.14 -5.99
N ALA A 322 25.78 9.44 -6.28
CA ALA A 322 26.28 10.45 -5.36
C ALA A 322 25.37 10.61 -4.12
N PHE A 323 24.06 10.52 -4.32
CA PHE A 323 23.08 10.51 -3.25
C PHE A 323 23.33 9.36 -2.28
N VAL A 324 23.32 8.11 -2.77
CA VAL A 324 23.54 6.91 -1.97
C VAL A 324 24.89 6.96 -1.26
N LYS A 325 25.94 7.40 -1.95
CA LYS A 325 27.28 7.56 -1.36
C LYS A 325 27.27 8.54 -0.20
N SER A 326 26.57 9.66 -0.32
CA SER A 326 26.48 10.66 0.75
C SER A 326 25.83 10.09 2.01
N CYS A 327 24.80 9.27 1.85
CA CYS A 327 24.08 8.63 2.95
C CYS A 327 24.96 7.58 3.64
N ILE A 328 25.61 6.72 2.87
CA ILE A 328 26.51 5.69 3.40
C ILE A 328 27.73 6.30 4.10
N ASP A 329 28.32 7.36 3.54
CA ASP A 329 29.44 8.05 4.18
C ASP A 329 29.02 8.65 5.53
N ALA A 330 27.82 9.22 5.64
CA ALA A 330 27.33 9.81 6.86
C ALA A 330 26.89 8.77 7.90
N TYR A 331 25.93 7.91 7.57
CA TYR A 331 25.25 7.07 8.57
C TYR A 331 25.94 5.73 8.82
N ILE A 332 26.59 5.13 7.81
CA ILE A 332 27.26 3.82 7.98
C ILE A 332 28.72 4.03 8.37
N LYS A 333 29.47 4.84 7.61
CA LYS A 333 30.87 5.14 7.94
C LYS A 333 30.99 6.12 9.11
N GLY A 334 29.94 6.87 9.43
CA GLY A 334 29.93 7.78 10.56
C GLY A 334 30.67 9.10 10.30
N ASN A 335 30.93 9.46 9.04
CA ASN A 335 31.67 10.67 8.68
C ASN A 335 30.72 11.86 8.66
N VAL A 336 30.57 12.53 9.81
CA VAL A 336 29.60 13.62 9.98
C VAL A 336 30.28 14.92 10.42
N PRO A 337 29.76 16.11 10.06
CA PRO A 337 30.32 17.39 10.47
C PRO A 337 30.10 17.65 11.96
N ASN A 338 31.10 18.19 12.64
CA ASN A 338 30.91 18.79 13.96
C ASN A 338 30.17 20.15 13.86
N LYS A 339 29.95 20.83 14.99
CA LYS A 339 29.24 22.11 15.04
C LYS A 339 29.89 23.21 14.21
N GLU A 340 31.20 23.13 13.98
CA GLU A 340 31.94 24.07 13.13
C GLU A 340 31.89 23.69 11.64
N GLY A 341 31.15 22.64 11.26
CA GLY A 341 31.00 22.18 9.88
C GLY A 341 32.16 21.32 9.36
N LYS A 342 33.12 20.96 10.21
CA LYS A 342 34.24 20.09 9.83
C LYS A 342 33.83 18.62 9.93
N VAL A 343 33.91 17.88 8.82
CA VAL A 343 33.68 16.42 8.81
C VAL A 343 34.71 15.71 9.69
N VAL A 344 34.21 14.98 10.69
CA VAL A 344 35.01 14.14 11.59
C VAL A 344 34.86 12.68 11.15
N PRO A 345 35.91 12.03 10.64
CA PRO A 345 35.82 10.64 10.20
C PRO A 345 35.42 9.70 11.35
N GLY A 346 34.40 8.88 11.12
CA GLY A 346 33.96 7.85 12.05
C GLY A 346 33.33 8.32 13.35
N MET A 347 32.99 9.61 13.51
CA MET A 347 32.36 10.13 14.73
C MET A 347 31.07 9.37 15.10
N ALA A 348 30.20 9.12 14.11
CA ALA A 348 28.97 8.36 14.28
C ALA A 348 29.09 6.87 13.91
N ALA A 349 30.31 6.35 13.76
CA ALA A 349 30.50 4.97 13.32
C ALA A 349 29.92 3.98 14.34
N GLY A 350 29.19 2.97 13.83
CA GLY A 350 28.58 1.92 14.64
C GLY A 350 27.24 2.28 15.27
N VAL A 351 26.73 3.50 15.07
CA VAL A 351 25.36 3.88 15.45
C VAL A 351 24.36 3.07 14.61
N PHE A 352 24.45 3.17 13.28
CA PHE A 352 23.48 2.56 12.37
C PHE A 352 24.00 1.24 11.74
N ASP A 353 23.10 0.28 11.56
CA ASP A 353 23.32 -1.05 10.98
C ASP A 353 22.69 -1.21 9.59
N GLY A 354 22.08 -0.15 9.06
CA GLY A 354 21.33 -0.20 7.82
C GLY A 354 20.50 1.05 7.56
N PHE A 355 19.73 0.98 6.48
CA PHE A 355 18.77 2.01 6.06
C PHE A 355 17.37 1.42 5.96
N ASP A 356 16.41 2.25 6.35
CA ASP A 356 15.03 2.15 5.91
C ASP A 356 14.76 3.29 4.93
N ILE A 357 14.21 3.00 3.75
CA ILE A 357 13.83 4.04 2.77
C ILE A 357 12.33 4.25 2.82
N ASP A 358 11.91 5.39 3.36
CA ASP A 358 10.52 5.77 3.51
C ASP A 358 10.19 6.92 2.54
N TRP A 359 10.10 6.58 1.25
CA TRP A 359 9.67 7.51 0.21
C TRP A 359 8.15 7.43 0.07
N GLU A 360 7.47 8.52 0.41
CA GLU A 360 6.02 8.68 0.33
C GLU A 360 5.61 9.70 -0.76
N TYR A 361 5.40 9.31 -2.02
CA TYR A 361 5.51 7.96 -2.59
C TYR A 361 6.15 8.00 -3.99
N PRO A 362 6.86 6.94 -4.44
CA PRO A 362 7.33 6.85 -5.81
C PRO A 362 6.17 6.88 -6.80
N ALA A 363 6.24 7.76 -7.81
CA ALA A 363 5.27 7.88 -8.91
C ALA A 363 3.80 8.07 -8.46
N SER A 364 3.56 8.50 -7.22
CA SER A 364 2.24 8.78 -6.67
C SER A 364 2.29 9.98 -5.72
N PRO A 365 1.22 10.79 -5.64
CA PRO A 365 1.13 11.85 -4.64
C PRO A 365 1.28 11.34 -3.20
N GLY A 366 2.03 12.11 -2.41
CA GLY A 366 2.17 12.01 -0.95
C GLY A 366 1.87 13.35 -0.30
N ASN A 367 2.77 13.85 0.54
CA ASN A 367 2.65 15.19 1.11
C ASN A 367 2.66 16.28 0.03
N ASP A 368 1.95 17.37 0.30
CA ASP A 368 1.80 18.48 -0.63
C ASP A 368 3.15 19.09 -1.00
N GLY A 369 3.38 19.23 -2.32
CA GLY A 369 4.62 19.77 -2.86
C GLY A 369 5.74 18.75 -3.05
N ASN A 370 5.50 17.46 -2.82
CA ASN A 370 6.41 16.40 -3.25
C ASN A 370 6.58 16.40 -4.78
N ILE A 371 7.82 16.15 -5.24
CA ILE A 371 8.11 16.01 -6.66
C ILE A 371 7.73 14.59 -7.08
N VAL A 372 6.90 14.47 -8.12
CA VAL A 372 6.39 13.19 -8.61
C VAL A 372 6.65 13.07 -10.10
N ARG A 373 7.28 11.98 -10.51
CA ARG A 373 7.57 11.65 -11.91
C ARG A 373 7.09 10.25 -12.26
N ALA A 374 6.74 10.02 -13.51
CA ALA A 374 6.34 8.68 -13.97
C ALA A 374 7.52 7.70 -13.87
N GLU A 375 8.73 8.19 -14.10
CA GLU A 375 9.98 7.42 -14.04
C GLU A 375 10.37 7.03 -12.61
N ASP A 376 9.71 7.58 -11.58
CA ASP A 376 9.98 7.23 -10.17
C ASP A 376 9.78 5.74 -9.90
N THR A 377 8.89 5.07 -10.62
CA THR A 377 8.71 3.60 -10.54
C THR A 377 10.03 2.87 -10.79
N GLN A 378 10.72 3.14 -11.91
CA GLN A 378 12.00 2.50 -12.23
C GLN A 378 13.17 3.11 -11.45
N ASN A 379 13.12 4.42 -11.17
CA ASN A 379 14.17 5.09 -10.42
C ASN A 379 14.23 4.60 -8.97
N PHE A 380 13.09 4.26 -8.35
CA PHE A 380 13.07 3.67 -7.02
C PHE A 380 13.72 2.28 -7.02
N THR A 381 13.42 1.43 -8.00
CA THR A 381 14.10 0.14 -8.18
C THR A 381 15.61 0.31 -8.33
N ALA A 382 16.04 1.23 -9.18
CA ALA A 382 17.45 1.51 -9.38
C ALA A 382 18.11 2.09 -8.12
N LEU A 383 17.40 2.92 -7.35
CA LEU A 383 17.84 3.49 -6.08
C LEU A 383 18.15 2.38 -5.06
N LEU A 384 17.24 1.44 -4.88
CA LEU A 384 17.43 0.32 -3.94
C LEU A 384 18.56 -0.61 -4.39
N ALA A 385 18.72 -0.83 -5.70
CA ALA A 385 19.85 -1.57 -6.25
C ALA A 385 21.19 -0.87 -5.93
N GLU A 386 21.27 0.46 -6.07
CA GLU A 386 22.48 1.22 -5.78
C GLU A 386 22.80 1.27 -4.27
N PHE A 387 21.78 1.43 -3.41
CA PHE A 387 21.95 1.28 -1.96
C PHE A 387 22.51 -0.09 -1.60
N ARG A 388 21.92 -1.17 -2.12
CA ARG A 388 22.39 -2.53 -1.84
C ARG A 388 23.84 -2.73 -2.27
N LYS A 389 24.18 -2.35 -3.51
CA LYS A 389 25.54 -2.42 -4.08
C LYS A 389 26.56 -1.72 -3.18
N GLN A 390 26.29 -0.48 -2.77
CA GLN A 390 27.24 0.28 -1.97
C GLN A 390 27.29 -0.20 -0.51
N LEU A 391 26.18 -0.66 0.07
CA LEU A 391 26.16 -1.27 1.40
C LEU A 391 27.03 -2.53 1.45
N ASP A 392 26.87 -3.43 0.47
CA ASP A 392 27.66 -4.66 0.38
C ASP A 392 29.16 -4.38 0.18
N ALA A 393 29.49 -3.31 -0.55
CA ALA A 393 30.87 -2.85 -0.71
C ALA A 393 31.49 -2.31 0.59
N VAL A 394 30.69 -1.76 1.51
CA VAL A 394 31.19 -1.35 2.83
C VAL A 394 31.37 -2.56 3.74
N LYS A 395 30.30 -3.36 3.90
CA LYS A 395 30.31 -4.56 4.73
C LYS A 395 29.11 -5.45 4.40
N PRO A 396 29.33 -6.74 4.08
CA PRO A 396 28.23 -7.71 3.96
C PRO A 396 27.39 -7.78 5.25
N GLY A 397 26.07 -7.85 5.10
CA GLY A 397 25.12 -7.99 6.21
C GLY A 397 24.56 -6.69 6.77
N LEU A 398 24.88 -5.52 6.20
CA LEU A 398 24.14 -4.29 6.46
C LEU A 398 22.72 -4.39 5.89
N ILE A 399 21.75 -3.88 6.65
CA ILE A 399 20.33 -4.05 6.37
C ILE A 399 19.80 -2.96 5.43
N LEU A 400 18.92 -3.33 4.52
CA LEU A 400 18.15 -2.40 3.70
C LEU A 400 16.67 -2.81 3.72
N THR A 401 15.81 -1.89 4.14
CA THR A 401 14.36 -2.03 4.17
C THR A 401 13.70 -0.84 3.49
N ILE A 402 12.39 -0.93 3.30
CA ILE A 402 11.54 0.21 2.94
C ILE A 402 10.30 0.21 3.81
N ALA A 403 9.74 1.38 4.05
CA ALA A 403 8.34 1.54 4.42
C ALA A 403 7.50 1.64 3.14
N ALA A 404 6.49 0.76 3.00
CA ALA A 404 5.70 0.63 1.79
C ALA A 404 4.21 0.88 2.05
N PRO A 405 3.49 1.46 1.08
CA PRO A 405 2.09 1.85 1.26
C PRO A 405 1.16 0.63 1.32
N ALA A 406 0.12 0.73 2.14
CA ALA A 406 -0.93 -0.28 2.21
C ALA A 406 -1.93 -0.24 1.04
N ALA A 407 -2.20 0.94 0.47
CA ALA A 407 -3.16 1.08 -0.61
C ALA A 407 -2.58 0.60 -1.95
N THR A 408 -3.32 -0.27 -2.66
CA THR A 408 -2.91 -0.80 -3.97
C THR A 408 -2.66 0.29 -5.00
N SER A 409 -3.42 1.39 -4.96
CA SER A 409 -3.24 2.56 -5.85
C SER A 409 -1.85 3.20 -5.74
N LYS A 410 -1.12 2.95 -4.65
CA LYS A 410 0.26 3.40 -4.45
C LYS A 410 1.25 2.24 -4.63
N SER A 411 0.94 1.04 -4.13
CA SER A 411 1.82 -0.13 -4.26
C SER A 411 1.99 -0.57 -5.72
N GLU A 412 1.00 -0.34 -6.60
CA GLU A 412 1.09 -0.64 -8.04
C GLU A 412 2.14 0.23 -8.77
N LYS A 413 2.54 1.36 -8.18
CA LYS A 413 3.57 2.26 -8.71
C LYS A 413 4.99 1.82 -8.34
N ILE A 414 5.13 0.73 -7.60
CA ILE A 414 6.40 0.14 -7.17
C ILE A 414 6.58 -1.22 -7.86
N GLU A 415 7.76 -1.47 -8.43
CA GLU A 415 8.13 -2.76 -9.03
C GLU A 415 8.50 -3.79 -7.95
N LEU A 416 7.52 -4.18 -7.12
CA LEU A 416 7.69 -5.04 -5.94
C LEU A 416 8.58 -6.26 -6.19
N GLU A 417 8.35 -6.99 -7.28
CA GLU A 417 9.15 -8.16 -7.67
C GLU A 417 10.63 -7.86 -7.99
N LYS A 418 10.94 -6.63 -8.43
CA LYS A 418 12.28 -6.20 -8.82
C LYS A 418 13.05 -5.60 -7.65
N ILE A 419 12.36 -5.03 -6.67
CA ILE A 419 13.02 -4.42 -5.50
C ILE A 419 13.35 -5.44 -4.41
N ILE A 420 12.52 -6.48 -4.26
CA ILE A 420 12.61 -7.44 -3.16
C ILE A 420 13.92 -8.25 -3.11
N PRO A 421 14.67 -8.49 -4.21
CA PRO A 421 16.01 -9.08 -4.13
C PRO A 421 17.04 -8.21 -3.41
N TYR A 422 16.85 -6.88 -3.37
CA TYR A 422 17.76 -5.93 -2.72
C TYR A 422 17.44 -5.72 -1.22
N LEU A 423 16.21 -6.04 -0.82
CA LEU A 423 15.70 -5.76 0.52
C LEU A 423 15.81 -6.98 1.43
N ASN A 424 16.12 -6.73 2.69
CA ASN A 424 15.99 -7.72 3.75
C ASN A 424 14.49 -7.99 4.03
N TRP A 425 13.67 -6.94 4.12
CA TRP A 425 12.21 -7.01 4.19
C TRP A 425 11.57 -5.66 3.81
N ILE A 426 10.25 -5.65 3.79
CA ILE A 426 9.38 -4.49 3.57
C ILE A 426 8.57 -4.27 4.86
N ASN A 427 8.59 -3.07 5.43
CA ASN A 427 7.68 -2.61 6.48
C ASN A 427 6.39 -2.12 5.81
N LEU A 428 5.28 -2.86 5.93
CA LEU A 428 3.99 -2.48 5.33
C LEU A 428 3.24 -1.51 6.26
N MET A 429 3.04 -0.26 5.85
CA MET A 429 2.34 0.77 6.62
C MET A 429 0.82 0.54 6.61
N ALA A 430 0.37 -0.51 7.30
CA ALA A 430 -1.02 -0.98 7.35
C ALA A 430 -1.88 -0.19 8.36
N TYR A 431 -1.79 1.13 8.25
CA TYR A 431 -2.53 2.14 9.03
C TYR A 431 -2.79 3.39 8.16
N ASP A 432 -3.42 4.41 8.73
CA ASP A 432 -3.82 5.66 8.06
C ASP A 432 -4.77 5.49 6.86
N PHE A 433 -5.61 4.45 6.89
CA PHE A 433 -6.64 4.24 5.86
C PHE A 433 -7.72 5.33 5.87
N THR A 434 -7.92 5.94 7.03
CA THR A 434 -8.74 7.14 7.25
C THR A 434 -8.11 7.97 8.36
N GLY A 435 -8.52 9.22 8.48
CA GLY A 435 -7.98 10.11 9.48
C GLY A 435 -8.63 11.49 9.44
N PRO A 436 -8.01 12.49 10.07
CA PRO A 436 -8.51 13.86 10.16
C PRO A 436 -8.89 14.51 8.83
N TRP A 437 -8.32 14.03 7.72
CA TRP A 437 -8.62 14.43 6.34
C TRP A 437 -9.90 13.82 5.76
N SER A 438 -10.52 12.85 6.43
CA SER A 438 -11.70 12.13 5.94
C SER A 438 -13.00 12.83 6.33
N ALA A 439 -13.92 12.96 5.38
CA ALA A 439 -15.23 13.59 5.60
C ALA A 439 -16.21 12.71 6.38
N VAL A 440 -15.92 11.42 6.51
CA VAL A 440 -16.75 10.40 7.17
C VAL A 440 -15.87 9.61 8.14
N THR A 441 -16.41 9.22 9.30
CA THR A 441 -15.70 8.37 10.27
C THR A 441 -15.41 6.98 9.69
N GLY A 442 -14.23 6.45 9.95
CA GLY A 442 -13.79 5.14 9.47
C GLY A 442 -12.70 4.56 10.37
N HIS A 443 -12.27 3.34 10.08
CA HIS A 443 -11.21 2.69 10.83
C HIS A 443 -9.85 2.89 10.16
N HIS A 444 -8.88 3.49 10.86
CA HIS A 444 -7.60 3.83 10.23
C HIS A 444 -6.64 2.65 10.06
N ALA A 445 -6.88 1.52 10.74
CA ALA A 445 -6.03 0.34 10.68
C ALA A 445 -6.85 -0.95 10.83
N ILE A 446 -7.96 -1.06 10.12
CA ILE A 446 -8.89 -2.19 10.23
C ILE A 446 -8.22 -3.51 9.81
N LEU A 447 -8.44 -4.60 10.56
CA LEU A 447 -7.79 -5.87 10.26
C LEU A 447 -8.40 -6.54 9.02
N PHE A 448 -9.72 -6.79 9.03
CA PHE A 448 -10.45 -7.32 7.88
C PHE A 448 -11.42 -6.26 7.33
N GLY A 449 -11.38 -6.03 6.02
CA GLY A 449 -12.24 -5.03 5.37
C GLY A 449 -13.72 -5.44 5.32
N GLY A 450 -14.63 -4.50 5.57
CA GLY A 450 -16.05 -4.62 5.29
C GLY A 450 -16.46 -3.91 3.99
N ALA A 451 -17.75 -3.96 3.64
CA ALA A 451 -18.28 -3.38 2.40
C ALA A 451 -18.10 -1.84 2.25
N LYS A 452 -17.76 -1.14 3.35
CA LYS A 452 -17.55 0.31 3.38
C LYS A 452 -16.07 0.70 3.48
N ASP A 453 -15.17 -0.27 3.63
CA ASP A 453 -13.74 -0.03 3.82
C ASP A 453 -13.00 -0.21 2.50
N ARG A 454 -12.24 0.81 2.10
CA ARG A 454 -11.49 0.80 0.84
C ARG A 454 -10.15 0.09 0.93
N VAL A 455 -9.58 0.03 2.13
CA VAL A 455 -8.28 -0.56 2.43
C VAL A 455 -8.38 -1.25 3.80
N SER A 456 -7.73 -2.41 3.93
CA SER A 456 -7.66 -3.18 5.16
C SER A 456 -6.30 -3.86 5.28
N VAL A 457 -5.88 -4.21 6.50
CA VAL A 457 -4.62 -4.89 6.76
C VAL A 457 -4.53 -6.21 5.98
N ASP A 458 -5.60 -7.01 5.98
CA ASP A 458 -5.63 -8.29 5.29
C ASP A 458 -5.51 -8.14 3.77
N GLY A 459 -6.25 -7.18 3.19
CA GLY A 459 -6.21 -6.89 1.76
C GLY A 459 -4.83 -6.38 1.32
N SER A 460 -4.23 -5.47 2.09
CA SER A 460 -2.88 -4.97 1.83
C SER A 460 -1.81 -6.06 1.95
N VAL A 461 -1.93 -6.96 2.92
CA VAL A 461 -1.00 -8.10 3.01
C VAL A 461 -1.18 -9.04 1.82
N GLU A 462 -2.43 -9.34 1.43
CA GLU A 462 -2.70 -10.21 0.29
C GLU A 462 -2.20 -9.61 -1.04
N ASP A 463 -2.32 -8.30 -1.24
CA ASP A 463 -1.77 -7.59 -2.42
C ASP A 463 -0.26 -7.87 -2.59
N TYR A 464 0.52 -7.71 -1.52
CA TYR A 464 1.97 -7.95 -1.58
C TYR A 464 2.30 -9.42 -1.77
N LEU A 465 1.61 -10.33 -1.08
CA LEU A 465 1.85 -11.77 -1.19
C LEU A 465 1.51 -12.32 -2.59
N THR A 466 0.38 -11.90 -3.16
CA THR A 466 -0.06 -12.33 -4.50
C THR A 466 0.86 -11.81 -5.61
N ARG A 467 1.51 -10.65 -5.40
CA ARG A 467 2.56 -10.10 -6.26
C ARG A 467 3.96 -10.68 -6.00
N GLY A 468 4.04 -11.79 -5.25
CA GLY A 468 5.24 -12.61 -5.14
C GLY A 468 6.23 -12.17 -4.04
N ILE A 469 5.85 -11.25 -3.15
CA ILE A 469 6.67 -10.94 -1.98
C ILE A 469 6.68 -12.15 -1.03
N PRO A 470 7.85 -12.69 -0.65
CA PRO A 470 7.92 -13.75 0.34
C PRO A 470 7.31 -13.28 1.66
N SER A 471 6.45 -14.09 2.27
CA SER A 471 5.78 -13.74 3.52
C SER A 471 6.77 -13.38 4.63
N ASN A 472 7.87 -14.12 4.77
CA ASN A 472 8.91 -13.82 5.75
C ASN A 472 9.68 -12.52 5.47
N LYS A 473 9.48 -11.86 4.33
CA LYS A 473 10.03 -10.53 4.00
C LYS A 473 9.00 -9.40 4.09
N LEU A 474 7.79 -9.68 4.57
CA LEU A 474 6.77 -8.65 4.80
C LEU A 474 6.57 -8.49 6.30
N VAL A 475 6.83 -7.31 6.84
CA VAL A 475 6.69 -6.96 8.27
C VAL A 475 5.46 -6.07 8.41
N LEU A 476 4.49 -6.49 9.23
CA LEU A 476 3.21 -5.81 9.35
C LEU A 476 3.30 -4.59 10.26
N GLY A 477 3.02 -3.40 9.72
CA GLY A 477 2.91 -2.16 10.47
C GLY A 477 1.64 -2.09 11.32
N VAL A 478 1.78 -1.60 12.56
CA VAL A 478 0.67 -1.32 13.49
C VAL A 478 0.81 0.09 14.09
N PRO A 479 -0.31 0.81 14.30
CA PRO A 479 -0.27 2.13 14.90
C PRO A 479 -0.30 2.06 16.44
N PHE A 480 0.48 2.91 17.10
CA PHE A 480 0.41 3.19 18.53
C PHE A 480 -0.39 4.48 18.82
N TYR A 481 -1.23 4.89 17.87
CA TYR A 481 -2.13 6.04 17.95
C TYR A 481 -3.49 5.68 17.40
N GLY A 482 -4.39 6.65 17.53
CA GLY A 482 -5.67 6.70 16.86
C GLY A 482 -5.99 8.09 16.34
N TYR A 483 -7.18 8.20 15.77
CA TYR A 483 -7.80 9.45 15.35
C TYR A 483 -9.20 9.56 15.91
N GLY A 484 -9.75 10.78 15.96
CA GLY A 484 -11.14 10.94 16.35
C GLY A 484 -11.86 12.09 15.66
N TRP A 485 -13.18 11.99 15.65
CA TRP A 485 -14.09 12.96 15.04
C TRP A 485 -15.30 13.21 15.92
N LYS A 486 -15.92 14.37 15.70
CA LYS A 486 -17.23 14.73 16.23
C LYS A 486 -18.31 14.36 15.22
N VAL A 487 -19.36 13.67 15.64
CA VAL A 487 -20.49 13.27 14.79
C VAL A 487 -21.82 13.81 15.32
N ASN A 488 -22.78 14.08 14.42
CA ASN A 488 -24.14 14.48 14.81
C ASN A 488 -25.12 13.30 14.93
N SER A 489 -24.74 12.13 14.40
CA SER A 489 -25.53 10.90 14.44
C SER A 489 -24.73 9.81 15.15
N LEU A 490 -25.40 9.07 16.03
CA LEU A 490 -24.85 7.88 16.70
C LEU A 490 -25.30 6.58 16.02
N GLU A 491 -25.93 6.67 14.84
CA GLU A 491 -26.20 5.50 14.02
C GLU A 491 -24.91 4.71 13.77
N ASN A 492 -25.03 3.39 13.79
CA ASN A 492 -23.89 2.48 13.72
C ASN A 492 -22.78 2.81 14.75
N ASN A 493 -23.19 3.27 15.94
CA ASN A 493 -22.32 3.69 17.04
C ASN A 493 -21.28 4.75 16.62
N GLY A 494 -21.68 5.66 15.73
CA GLY A 494 -20.85 6.77 15.24
C GLY A 494 -19.90 6.41 14.09
N MET A 495 -19.88 5.15 13.63
CA MET A 495 -19.06 4.74 12.49
C MET A 495 -19.76 4.97 11.15
N TYR A 496 -18.98 5.37 10.14
CA TYR A 496 -19.44 5.73 8.80
C TYR A 496 -20.44 6.90 8.79
N GLN A 497 -20.24 7.86 9.71
CA GLN A 497 -21.06 9.06 9.83
C GLN A 497 -20.29 10.28 9.31
N PRO A 498 -20.97 11.25 8.67
CA PRO A 498 -20.36 12.54 8.32
C PRO A 498 -19.76 13.24 9.55
N THR A 499 -18.52 13.69 9.42
CA THR A 499 -17.78 14.35 10.49
C THR A 499 -18.17 15.83 10.58
N GLN A 500 -18.11 16.41 11.78
CA GLN A 500 -18.35 17.84 12.04
C GLN A 500 -17.10 18.56 12.54
N GLY A 501 -16.01 17.82 12.73
CA GLY A 501 -14.77 18.29 13.28
C GLY A 501 -13.95 17.13 13.81
N VAL A 502 -12.70 17.42 14.15
CA VAL A 502 -11.74 16.44 14.66
C VAL A 502 -11.67 16.52 16.18
N VAL A 503 -11.51 15.37 16.82
CA VAL A 503 -11.11 15.30 18.23
C VAL A 503 -9.60 15.51 18.27
N LYS A 504 -9.15 16.43 19.12
CA LYS A 504 -7.75 16.78 19.25
C LYS A 504 -7.19 16.30 20.58
N ALA A 505 -5.92 15.94 20.58
CA ALA A 505 -5.15 15.69 21.79
C ALA A 505 -4.97 17.00 22.59
N PRO A 506 -4.53 16.93 23.87
CA PRO A 506 -4.32 18.11 24.70
C PRO A 506 -3.31 19.13 24.14
N ASP A 507 -2.39 18.67 23.30
CA ASP A 507 -1.42 19.50 22.57
C ASP A 507 -2.01 20.16 21.31
N GLY A 508 -3.27 19.89 20.98
CA GLY A 508 -3.98 20.47 19.85
C GLY A 508 -3.81 19.70 18.54
N GLU A 509 -3.00 18.64 18.53
CA GLU A 509 -2.78 17.78 17.37
C GLU A 509 -3.96 16.82 17.16
N PRO A 510 -4.26 16.43 15.90
CA PRO A 510 -5.38 15.54 15.63
C PRO A 510 -5.04 14.05 15.82
N THR A 511 -3.76 13.72 15.98
CA THR A 511 -3.28 12.37 16.32
C THR A 511 -3.41 12.14 17.81
N LEU A 512 -4.06 11.04 18.20
CA LEU A 512 -4.31 10.69 19.60
C LEU A 512 -3.41 9.53 20.03
N LYS A 513 -2.44 9.79 20.91
CA LYS A 513 -1.51 8.76 21.43
C LYS A 513 -2.26 7.61 22.11
N TYR A 514 -1.83 6.37 21.94
CA TYR A 514 -2.45 5.22 22.61
C TYR A 514 -2.53 5.39 24.14
N SER A 515 -1.44 5.85 24.76
CA SER A 515 -1.35 6.11 26.20
C SER A 515 -2.41 7.10 26.71
N TYR A 516 -2.84 8.02 25.85
CA TYR A 516 -3.93 8.93 26.12
C TYR A 516 -5.29 8.27 25.87
N VAL A 517 -5.49 7.69 24.68
CA VAL A 517 -6.79 7.11 24.25
C VAL A 517 -7.26 5.99 25.18
N LYS A 518 -6.34 5.14 25.65
CA LYS A 518 -6.65 4.03 26.57
C LYS A 518 -7.42 4.50 27.81
N ASN A 519 -7.04 5.66 28.34
CA ASN A 519 -7.59 6.21 29.58
C ASN A 519 -8.76 7.18 29.34
N LEU A 520 -9.09 7.50 28.09
CA LEU A 520 -10.24 8.35 27.79
C LEU A 520 -11.56 7.68 28.21
N PRO A 521 -12.52 8.46 28.75
CA PRO A 521 -13.87 7.94 28.99
C PRO A 521 -14.57 7.61 27.67
N GLY A 522 -15.55 6.73 27.72
CA GLY A 522 -16.36 6.33 26.56
C GLY A 522 -16.57 4.83 26.48
N LYS A 523 -17.64 4.43 25.80
CA LYS A 523 -17.97 3.03 25.56
C LYS A 523 -17.10 2.48 24.44
N VAL A 524 -16.41 1.37 24.69
CA VAL A 524 -15.64 0.65 23.66
C VAL A 524 -16.58 -0.25 22.87
N PHE A 525 -16.50 -0.17 21.56
CA PHE A 525 -17.19 -1.03 20.61
C PHE A 525 -16.16 -1.89 19.87
N ARG A 526 -16.59 -3.09 19.50
CA ARG A 526 -15.82 -4.03 18.68
C ARG A 526 -16.72 -4.62 17.62
N ASP A 527 -16.17 -4.82 16.44
CA ASP A 527 -16.82 -5.58 15.37
C ASP A 527 -16.12 -6.95 15.24
N ASP A 528 -16.88 -8.03 15.43
CA ASP A 528 -16.35 -9.40 15.37
C ASP A 528 -15.92 -9.83 13.96
N LYS A 529 -16.47 -9.23 12.90
CA LYS A 529 -16.14 -9.57 11.52
C LYS A 529 -14.85 -8.88 11.08
N THR A 530 -14.79 -7.57 11.28
CA THR A 530 -13.67 -6.73 10.83
C THR A 530 -12.52 -6.66 11.85
N ARG A 531 -12.79 -7.07 13.09
CA ARG A 531 -11.94 -6.87 14.28
C ARG A 531 -11.68 -5.41 14.62
N ALA A 532 -12.47 -4.49 14.06
CA ALA A 532 -12.32 -3.08 14.34
C ALA A 532 -12.63 -2.76 15.81
N VAL A 533 -11.93 -1.76 16.35
CA VAL A 533 -12.12 -1.26 17.72
C VAL A 533 -12.24 0.26 17.68
N TRP A 534 -13.21 0.79 18.43
CA TRP A 534 -13.37 2.23 18.60
C TRP A 534 -14.04 2.56 19.92
N LYS A 535 -13.87 3.80 20.36
CA LYS A 535 -14.48 4.35 21.57
C LYS A 535 -15.46 5.44 21.16
N LEU A 536 -16.64 5.44 21.79
CA LEU A 536 -17.64 6.49 21.66
C LEU A 536 -17.82 7.20 23.00
N ASN A 537 -17.58 8.51 23.03
CA ASN A 537 -17.76 9.34 24.21
C ASN A 537 -18.67 10.53 23.87
N GLY A 538 -19.96 10.41 24.19
CA GLY A 538 -20.96 11.34 23.67
C GLY A 538 -20.98 11.28 22.14
N ASN A 539 -20.57 12.37 21.51
CA ASN A 539 -20.48 12.52 20.05
C ASN A 539 -19.05 12.37 19.50
N ASP A 540 -18.07 12.08 20.36
CA ASP A 540 -16.69 11.89 19.96
C ASP A 540 -16.46 10.40 19.64
N VAL A 541 -16.11 10.10 18.39
CA VAL A 541 -15.77 8.77 17.88
C VAL A 541 -14.26 8.69 17.75
N ILE A 542 -13.62 7.74 18.43
CA ILE A 542 -12.16 7.59 18.46
C ILE A 542 -11.81 6.18 18.02
N VAL A 543 -11.06 6.05 16.92
CA VAL A 543 -10.56 4.77 16.39
C VAL A 543 -9.09 4.61 16.72
N TYR A 544 -8.70 3.42 17.17
CA TYR A 544 -7.34 3.12 17.61
C TYR A 544 -7.14 1.60 17.71
N ASP A 545 -5.88 1.16 17.72
CA ASP A 545 -5.54 -0.21 18.09
C ASP A 545 -5.37 -0.33 19.60
N ASP A 546 -6.08 -1.29 20.21
CA ASP A 546 -5.86 -1.67 21.61
C ASP A 546 -5.09 -2.99 21.74
N VAL A 547 -4.76 -3.37 22.97
CA VAL A 547 -3.98 -4.59 23.26
C VAL A 547 -4.66 -5.84 22.67
N GLN A 548 -5.99 -5.89 22.65
CA GLN A 548 -6.69 -7.05 22.10
C GLN A 548 -6.55 -7.10 20.57
N LEU A 549 -6.85 -6.00 19.87
CA LEU A 549 -6.68 -5.94 18.42
C LEU A 549 -5.22 -6.15 18.00
N LEU A 550 -4.26 -5.60 18.74
CA LEU A 550 -2.84 -5.84 18.49
C LEU A 550 -2.48 -7.33 18.58
N LYS A 551 -2.99 -8.06 19.59
CA LYS A 551 -2.82 -9.52 19.67
C LYS A 551 -3.44 -10.23 18.46
N GLU A 552 -4.61 -9.81 18.02
CA GLU A 552 -5.26 -10.39 16.84
C GLU A 552 -4.46 -10.13 15.55
N LYS A 553 -3.88 -8.95 15.39
CA LYS A 553 -2.94 -8.63 14.29
C LYS A 553 -1.65 -9.44 14.36
N ILE A 554 -1.09 -9.65 15.55
CA ILE A 554 0.08 -10.53 15.75
C ILE A 554 -0.25 -11.97 15.36
N GLU A 555 -1.41 -12.49 15.78
CA GLU A 555 -1.85 -13.83 15.40
C GLU A 555 -2.15 -13.95 13.91
N PHE A 556 -2.71 -12.91 13.28
CA PHE A 556 -2.85 -12.82 11.84
C PHE A 556 -1.48 -12.88 11.14
N ALA A 557 -0.50 -12.08 11.57
CA ALA A 557 0.85 -12.08 11.04
C ALA A 557 1.52 -13.46 11.17
N LYS A 558 1.37 -14.13 12.31
CA LYS A 558 1.86 -15.51 12.54
C LYS A 558 1.21 -16.52 11.60
N LYS A 559 -0.12 -16.45 11.42
CA LYS A 559 -0.86 -17.34 10.50
C LYS A 559 -0.43 -17.15 9.04
N LYS A 560 -0.19 -15.90 8.63
CA LYS A 560 0.33 -15.55 7.29
C LYS A 560 1.85 -15.75 7.16
N LYS A 561 2.54 -16.19 8.24
CA LYS A 561 3.99 -16.39 8.31
C LYS A 561 4.79 -15.13 7.92
N LEU A 562 4.29 -13.98 8.32
CA LEU A 562 4.91 -12.69 8.07
C LEU A 562 6.26 -12.58 8.78
N GLY A 563 7.13 -11.72 8.25
CA GLY A 563 8.48 -11.48 8.76
C GLY A 563 8.53 -10.81 10.13
N GLY A 564 7.42 -10.25 10.62
CA GLY A 564 7.36 -9.60 11.93
C GLY A 564 6.25 -8.57 12.07
N ILE A 565 6.41 -7.71 13.09
CA ILE A 565 5.60 -6.52 13.35
C ILE A 565 6.51 -5.29 13.36
N MET A 566 6.04 -4.22 12.73
CA MET A 566 6.60 -2.87 12.82
C MET A 566 5.59 -1.98 13.54
N ALA A 567 6.04 -1.05 14.39
CA ALA A 567 5.15 -0.13 15.09
C ALA A 567 5.52 1.35 14.88
N TRP A 568 4.49 2.16 14.61
CA TRP A 568 4.56 3.62 14.57
C TRP A 568 3.68 4.25 15.66
N GLU A 569 4.21 4.98 16.64
CA GLU A 569 5.62 5.06 17.02
C GLU A 569 5.79 5.01 18.54
N LEU A 570 7.01 4.75 19.00
CA LEU A 570 7.32 4.37 20.39
C LEU A 570 6.84 5.37 21.46
N SER A 571 6.85 6.67 21.17
CA SER A 571 6.50 7.71 22.15
C SER A 571 5.01 7.78 22.49
N GLN A 572 4.19 7.03 21.75
CA GLN A 572 2.74 7.01 21.91
C GLN A 572 2.25 5.85 22.78
N ASP A 573 3.13 4.87 23.04
CA ASP A 573 2.88 3.81 24.00
C ASP A 573 2.81 4.38 25.43
N THR A 574 2.33 3.56 26.34
CA THR A 574 2.30 3.80 27.79
C THR A 574 3.71 3.87 28.38
N PRO A 575 3.92 4.57 29.52
CA PRO A 575 5.23 4.65 30.16
C PRO A 575 5.89 3.31 30.53
N ASP A 576 5.10 2.25 30.69
CA ASP A 576 5.54 0.87 30.95
C ASP A 576 5.65 0.00 29.67
N ALA A 577 5.52 0.63 28.50
CA ALA A 577 5.64 0.03 27.17
C ALA A 577 4.70 -1.16 26.94
N GLU A 578 3.42 -1.00 27.27
CA GLU A 578 2.39 -2.04 27.16
C GLU A 578 2.24 -2.64 25.75
N LEU A 579 2.24 -1.83 24.70
CA LEU A 579 2.10 -2.33 23.33
C LEU A 579 3.38 -3.04 22.87
N VAL A 580 4.56 -2.50 23.18
CA VAL A 580 5.85 -3.20 22.95
C VAL A 580 5.90 -4.53 23.71
N ASN A 581 5.47 -4.54 24.97
CA ASN A 581 5.35 -5.75 25.78
C ASN A 581 4.41 -6.76 25.13
N THR A 582 3.28 -6.29 24.60
CA THR A 582 2.31 -7.14 23.91
C THR A 582 2.93 -7.79 22.69
N ILE A 583 3.66 -7.03 21.86
CA ILE A 583 4.39 -7.58 20.70
C ILE A 583 5.43 -8.62 21.17
N TYR A 584 6.25 -8.27 22.16
CA TYR A 584 7.28 -9.17 22.67
C TYR A 584 6.72 -10.50 23.19
N GLN A 585 5.68 -10.48 24.04
CA GLN A 585 5.13 -11.72 24.62
C GLN A 585 4.45 -12.62 23.59
N ASN A 586 3.92 -12.08 22.49
CA ASN A 586 3.10 -12.84 21.54
C ASN A 586 3.83 -13.18 20.23
N LEU A 587 4.93 -12.48 19.92
CA LEU A 587 5.71 -12.64 18.68
C LEU A 587 7.15 -13.11 18.92
N ILE A 588 7.85 -12.56 19.92
CA ILE A 588 9.30 -12.74 20.08
C ILE A 588 9.63 -13.78 21.16
N LYS A 589 8.98 -13.68 22.32
CA LYS A 589 9.19 -14.59 23.44
C LYS A 589 8.60 -15.96 23.09
N LYS A 590 9.45 -16.98 23.09
CA LYS A 590 9.08 -18.37 22.82
C LYS A 590 8.36 -19.02 23.98
#